data_AF-A0A9D4VCS4-F1
#
_entry.id   AF-A0A9D4VCS4-F1
#
_cell.length_a   1.000
_cell.length_b   1.000
_cell.length_c   1.000
_cell.angle_alpha   90.00
_cell.angle_beta   90.00
_cell.angle_gamma   90.00
#
_symmetry.space_group_name_H-M   'P 1'
#
loop_
_entity.id
_entity.type
_entity.pdbx_description
1 polymer ?
#
loop_
_entity_poly.entity_id
_entity_poly.type
_entity_poly.pdbx_seq_one_letter_code
_entity_poly.pdbx_strand_id
1 'polypeptide(L)'
;MTTNTSGSSSTPASPSARLRAEGNVLYKQALEGGFCITIKRSKLARALQLYKEALNASLSDDEVASAYKNLGMLQWLFCKVELNEQLLQPRHGQDGQLHITNAKHLSVCKIYLFNVVESLSRAKEHGAKAKPQPWLYQLENVMNNIVEWASEQTSLLSVSHSPLLQYVSQAFDSTGIPIKVKLRAYKSYADALFKEALCMTLPDKSLDHKGSQSLLHDCCVPLRKAASCSVTEQAEKVLLHEIQELQESVNVHLAICEAMQAIALGDICISEALLDEEEMDMEKVKDALDCYRHASAATRELDMETEAMAISRIGRMYANVLKLPKEAHKYHFQALRLALTVMSPSIARTEWYQYCLDQVKAHQERVAAEEEEKHEKGRQPAMQRLKDETQALNREASKGAEAFLKHVYEAHPHPDLNRNVVPLLGSKDKVKASLKKALLHYHPDNNVKHGEDWKVFCEEICKHLNYIYAMYK
;
A
#
# COMPACT_ATOMS: atom_id res chain seq x y z
N MET A 1 -2.48 -78.96 -38.62
CA MET A 1 -2.25 -77.88 -37.64
C MET A 1 -1.34 -76.85 -38.30
N THR A 2 -1.91 -75.79 -38.87
CA THR A 2 -1.20 -74.72 -39.56
C THR A 2 -1.23 -73.47 -38.69
N THR A 3 -0.04 -73.06 -38.25
CA THR A 3 0.21 -71.83 -37.50
C THR A 3 0.24 -70.65 -38.46
N ASN A 4 -0.73 -69.73 -38.30
CA ASN A 4 -0.76 -68.44 -39.00
C ASN A 4 0.01 -67.41 -38.16
N THR A 5 1.15 -66.97 -38.68
CA THR A 5 1.90 -65.80 -38.22
C THR A 5 1.45 -64.57 -39.02
N SER A 6 0.64 -63.71 -38.40
CA SER A 6 0.31 -62.38 -38.93
C SER A 6 1.47 -61.41 -38.68
N GLY A 7 2.30 -61.22 -39.70
CA GLY A 7 3.31 -60.15 -39.72
C GLY A 7 2.64 -58.78 -39.84
N SER A 8 2.86 -57.92 -38.84
CA SER A 8 2.53 -56.50 -38.92
C SER A 8 3.57 -55.79 -39.78
N SER A 9 3.22 -55.48 -41.03
CA SER A 9 3.99 -54.61 -41.90
C SER A 9 3.95 -53.18 -41.35
N SER A 10 5.01 -52.79 -40.63
CA SER A 10 5.21 -51.39 -40.24
C SER A 10 5.42 -50.54 -41.50
N THR A 11 4.47 -49.66 -41.80
CA THR A 11 4.63 -48.65 -42.86
C THR A 11 5.91 -47.83 -42.60
N PRO A 12 6.75 -47.59 -43.62
CA PRO A 12 7.99 -46.85 -43.46
C PRO A 12 7.71 -45.44 -42.96
N ALA A 13 8.49 -44.99 -41.97
CA ALA A 13 8.37 -43.65 -41.41
C ALA A 13 8.57 -42.60 -42.51
N SER A 14 7.69 -41.59 -42.53
CA SER A 14 7.76 -40.50 -43.51
C SER A 14 9.11 -39.76 -43.44
N PRO A 15 9.51 -39.06 -44.52
CA PRO A 15 10.71 -38.22 -44.50
C PRO A 15 10.73 -37.21 -43.34
N SER A 16 9.61 -36.53 -43.06
CA SER A 16 9.46 -35.61 -41.92
C SER A 16 9.66 -36.32 -40.57
N ALA A 17 9.05 -37.50 -40.38
CA ALA A 17 9.17 -38.25 -39.14
C ALA A 17 10.62 -38.69 -38.86
N ARG A 18 11.35 -39.14 -39.88
CA ARG A 18 12.78 -39.50 -39.76
C ARG A 18 13.65 -38.31 -39.38
N LEU A 19 13.52 -37.19 -40.09
CA LEU A 19 14.28 -35.96 -39.80
C LEU A 19 13.99 -35.42 -38.38
N ARG A 20 12.74 -35.46 -37.92
CA ARG A 20 12.39 -35.12 -36.53
C ARG A 20 13.02 -36.08 -35.52
N ALA A 21 13.04 -37.38 -35.80
CA ALA A 21 13.66 -38.35 -34.91
C ALA A 21 15.17 -38.11 -34.76
N GLU A 22 15.87 -37.82 -35.86
CA GLU A 22 17.29 -37.44 -35.85
C GLU A 22 17.53 -36.14 -35.07
N GLY A 23 16.71 -35.11 -35.32
CA GLY A 23 16.77 -33.86 -34.56
C GLY A 23 16.53 -34.06 -33.05
N ASN A 24 15.60 -34.94 -32.69
CA ASN A 24 15.28 -35.26 -31.29
C ASN A 24 16.48 -35.88 -30.56
N VAL A 25 17.32 -36.68 -31.25
CA VAL A 25 18.55 -37.24 -30.67
C VAL A 25 19.52 -36.11 -30.30
N LEU A 26 19.76 -35.17 -31.22
CA LEU A 26 20.64 -34.03 -30.95
C LEU A 26 20.09 -33.10 -29.86
N TYR A 27 18.76 -32.87 -29.85
CA TYR A 27 18.08 -32.11 -28.82
C TYR A 27 18.28 -32.73 -27.43
N LYS A 28 18.09 -34.06 -27.29
CA LYS A 28 18.32 -34.78 -26.03
C LYS A 28 19.78 -34.72 -25.59
N GLN A 29 20.72 -34.93 -26.51
CA GLN A 29 22.14 -34.79 -26.20
C GLN A 29 22.51 -33.37 -25.73
N ALA A 30 21.86 -32.32 -26.23
CA ALA A 30 22.10 -30.96 -25.77
C ALA A 30 21.49 -30.67 -24.38
N LEU A 31 20.41 -31.37 -24.02
CA LEU A 31 19.81 -31.33 -22.67
C LEU A 31 20.68 -32.04 -21.63
N GLU A 32 21.31 -33.14 -22.03
CA GLU A 32 22.20 -33.91 -21.15
C GLU A 32 23.34 -33.02 -20.59
N GLY A 33 23.63 -33.21 -19.30
CA GLY A 33 24.71 -32.49 -18.62
C GLY A 33 26.09 -32.87 -19.17
N GLY A 34 27.09 -32.02 -18.92
CA GLY A 34 28.50 -32.34 -19.20
C GLY A 34 29.08 -31.78 -20.51
N PHE A 35 28.26 -31.31 -21.46
CA PHE A 35 28.78 -30.56 -22.61
C PHE A 35 29.01 -29.08 -22.30
N CYS A 36 30.13 -28.54 -22.78
CA CYS A 36 30.35 -27.10 -22.80
C CYS A 36 29.36 -26.39 -23.75
N ILE A 37 29.15 -25.09 -23.54
CA ILE A 37 28.14 -24.32 -24.27
C ILE A 37 28.34 -24.32 -25.79
N THR A 38 29.58 -24.27 -26.27
CA THR A 38 29.89 -24.31 -27.71
C THR A 38 29.38 -25.59 -28.36
N ILE A 39 29.56 -26.73 -27.69
CA ILE A 39 29.06 -28.03 -28.17
C ILE A 39 27.53 -28.05 -28.13
N LYS A 40 26.91 -27.54 -27.05
CA LYS A 40 25.45 -27.42 -26.96
C LYS A 40 24.89 -26.58 -28.11
N ARG A 41 25.45 -25.40 -28.36
CA ARG A 41 25.07 -24.51 -29.47
C ARG A 41 25.17 -25.21 -30.83
N SER A 42 26.27 -25.91 -31.10
CA SER A 42 26.44 -26.65 -32.36
C SER A 42 25.39 -27.75 -32.54
N LYS A 43 25.12 -28.55 -31.50
CA LYS A 43 24.09 -29.60 -31.53
C LYS A 43 22.69 -29.01 -31.76
N LEU A 44 22.35 -27.95 -31.04
CA LEU A 44 21.05 -27.28 -31.20
C LEU A 44 20.91 -26.64 -32.59
N ALA A 45 21.98 -26.08 -33.16
CA ALA A 45 21.95 -25.51 -34.51
C ALA A 45 21.72 -26.58 -35.58
N ARG A 46 22.35 -27.75 -35.42
CA ARG A 46 22.10 -28.90 -36.31
C ARG A 46 20.69 -29.46 -36.15
N ALA A 47 20.18 -29.55 -34.93
CA ALA A 47 18.78 -29.94 -34.68
C ALA A 47 17.79 -28.95 -35.31
N LEU A 48 18.09 -27.65 -35.29
CA LEU A 48 17.27 -26.61 -35.91
C LEU A 48 17.16 -26.81 -37.41
N GLN A 49 18.28 -27.12 -38.07
CA GLN A 49 18.30 -27.42 -39.50
C GLN A 49 17.44 -28.65 -39.81
N LEU A 50 17.60 -29.75 -39.06
CA LEU A 50 16.82 -30.97 -39.26
C LEU A 50 15.31 -30.74 -39.07
N TYR A 51 14.90 -29.93 -38.08
CA TYR A 51 13.48 -29.62 -37.90
C TYR A 51 12.92 -28.70 -38.99
N LYS A 52 13.72 -27.78 -39.55
CA LYS A 52 13.32 -26.97 -40.71
C LYS A 52 13.18 -27.84 -41.97
N GLU A 53 14.11 -28.76 -42.19
CA GLU A 53 14.03 -29.74 -43.28
C GLU A 53 12.81 -30.66 -43.10
N ALA A 54 12.54 -31.11 -41.87
CA ALA A 54 11.35 -31.91 -41.56
C ALA A 54 10.05 -31.16 -41.82
N LEU A 55 10.00 -29.87 -41.47
CA LEU A 55 8.86 -29.01 -41.77
C LEU A 55 8.61 -28.93 -43.29
N ASN A 56 9.66 -28.70 -44.08
CA ASN A 56 9.57 -28.66 -45.55
C ASN A 56 9.17 -30.00 -46.17
N ALA A 57 9.53 -31.11 -45.52
CA ALA A 57 9.21 -32.47 -45.96
C ALA A 57 7.87 -32.99 -45.39
N SER A 58 7.08 -32.16 -44.71
CA SER A 58 5.81 -32.56 -44.10
C SER A 58 4.68 -32.59 -45.13
N LEU A 59 3.90 -33.66 -45.13
CA LEU A 59 2.84 -33.92 -46.10
C LEU A 59 1.43 -33.84 -45.49
N SER A 60 1.33 -33.59 -44.19
CA SER A 60 0.06 -33.50 -43.46
C SER A 60 0.12 -32.48 -42.33
N ASP A 61 -1.03 -31.97 -41.90
CA ASP A 61 -1.15 -31.08 -40.73
C ASP A 61 -0.59 -31.73 -39.45
N ASP A 62 -0.70 -33.06 -39.30
CA ASP A 62 -0.14 -33.81 -38.17
C ASP A 62 1.39 -33.65 -38.08
N GLU A 63 2.06 -33.79 -39.23
CA GLU A 63 3.50 -33.67 -39.35
C GLU A 63 3.98 -32.24 -39.19
N VAL A 64 3.27 -31.29 -39.81
CA VAL A 64 3.53 -29.86 -39.69
C VAL A 64 3.41 -29.42 -38.22
N ALA A 65 2.34 -29.81 -37.53
CA ALA A 65 2.13 -29.53 -36.12
C ALA A 65 3.27 -30.09 -35.24
N SER A 66 3.70 -31.32 -35.54
CA SER A 66 4.79 -31.98 -34.81
C SER A 66 6.14 -31.31 -35.06
N ALA A 67 6.42 -30.87 -36.29
CA ALA A 67 7.64 -30.16 -36.65
C ALA A 67 7.71 -28.79 -35.97
N TYR A 68 6.62 -28.02 -35.99
CA TYR A 68 6.54 -26.74 -35.29
C TYR A 68 6.66 -26.89 -33.76
N LYS A 69 6.04 -27.91 -33.16
CA LYS A 69 6.24 -28.20 -31.72
C LYS A 69 7.72 -28.42 -31.40
N ASN A 70 8.41 -29.21 -32.22
CA ASN A 70 9.84 -29.48 -32.05
C ASN A 70 10.69 -28.21 -32.22
N LEU A 71 10.36 -27.35 -33.20
CA LEU A 71 11.03 -26.05 -33.39
C LEU A 71 10.86 -25.14 -32.17
N GLY A 72 9.63 -25.01 -31.64
CA GLY A 72 9.35 -24.20 -30.47
C GLY A 72 10.09 -24.71 -29.23
N MET A 73 10.06 -26.01 -28.97
CA MET A 73 10.81 -26.62 -27.86
C MET A 73 12.32 -26.41 -27.99
N LEU A 74 12.87 -26.54 -29.20
CA LEU A 74 14.29 -26.31 -29.46
C LEU A 74 14.71 -24.86 -29.22
N GLN A 75 13.92 -23.90 -29.69
CA GLN A 75 14.21 -22.48 -29.51
C GLN A 75 14.10 -22.07 -28.04
N TRP A 76 13.20 -22.70 -27.28
CA TRP A 76 13.11 -22.46 -25.84
C TRP A 76 14.35 -22.98 -25.12
N LEU A 77 14.84 -24.16 -25.53
CA LEU A 77 16.09 -24.71 -25.02
C LEU A 77 17.30 -23.83 -25.40
N PHE A 78 17.36 -23.30 -26.62
CA PHE A 78 18.36 -22.30 -27.00
C PHE A 78 18.34 -21.12 -26.04
N CYS A 79 17.16 -20.53 -25.82
CA CYS A 79 17.00 -19.40 -24.89
C CYS A 79 17.52 -19.74 -23.48
N LYS A 80 17.19 -20.93 -22.95
CA LYS A 80 17.69 -21.40 -21.65
C LYS A 80 19.21 -21.55 -21.61
N VAL A 81 19.81 -22.12 -22.66
CA VAL A 81 21.27 -22.30 -22.73
C VAL A 81 21.99 -20.96 -22.80
N GLU A 82 21.49 -20.03 -23.61
CA GLU A 82 22.04 -18.67 -23.74
C GLU A 82 21.94 -17.90 -22.42
N LEU A 83 20.81 -18.00 -21.71
CA LEU A 83 20.61 -17.33 -20.43
C LEU A 83 21.49 -17.92 -19.32
N ASN A 84 21.60 -19.25 -19.25
CA ASN A 84 22.44 -19.93 -18.25
C ASN A 84 23.94 -19.61 -18.43
N GLU A 85 24.41 -19.35 -19.65
CA GLU A 85 25.78 -18.86 -19.88
C GLU A 85 26.06 -17.59 -19.08
N GLN A 86 25.08 -16.68 -19.04
CA GLN A 86 25.22 -15.41 -18.35
C GLN A 86 25.27 -15.58 -16.84
N LEU A 87 24.39 -16.43 -16.28
CA LEU A 87 24.36 -16.71 -14.85
C LEU A 87 25.68 -17.33 -14.36
N LEU A 88 26.37 -18.08 -15.22
CA LEU A 88 27.66 -18.71 -14.93
C LEU A 88 28.88 -17.81 -15.14
N GLN A 89 28.72 -16.62 -15.73
CA GLN A 89 29.78 -15.61 -15.86
C GLN A 89 29.46 -14.35 -15.04
N PRO A 90 29.38 -14.44 -13.69
CA PRO A 90 29.15 -13.28 -12.85
C PRO A 90 30.35 -12.33 -12.93
N ARG A 91 30.25 -11.28 -13.76
CA ARG A 91 31.13 -10.12 -13.61
C ARG A 91 30.69 -9.42 -12.33
N HIS A 92 31.51 -9.53 -11.29
CA HIS A 92 31.28 -8.81 -10.05
C HIS A 92 31.42 -7.31 -10.37
N GLY A 93 30.30 -6.58 -10.31
CA GLY A 93 30.36 -5.14 -10.15
C GLY A 93 30.98 -4.82 -8.79
N GLN A 94 31.52 -3.60 -8.63
CA GLN A 94 32.12 -3.14 -7.37
C GLN A 94 31.15 -3.22 -6.17
N ASP A 95 29.85 -3.34 -6.42
CA ASP A 95 28.79 -3.34 -5.39
C ASP A 95 28.24 -4.75 -5.05
N GLY A 96 28.84 -5.83 -5.57
CA GLY A 96 28.41 -7.20 -5.25
C GLY A 96 27.07 -7.65 -5.87
N GLN A 97 26.38 -6.77 -6.61
CA GLN A 97 25.20 -7.13 -7.42
C GLN A 97 25.61 -7.68 -8.79
N LEU A 98 24.88 -8.69 -9.26
CA LEU A 98 25.04 -9.28 -10.59
C LEU A 98 24.50 -8.32 -11.65
N HIS A 99 25.27 -7.34 -12.08
CA HIS A 99 24.86 -6.46 -13.18
C HIS A 99 24.94 -7.20 -14.51
N ILE A 100 23.79 -7.67 -14.99
CA ILE A 100 23.66 -8.26 -16.33
C ILE A 100 23.70 -7.14 -17.36
N THR A 101 24.91 -6.70 -17.66
CA THR A 101 25.18 -5.62 -18.62
C THR A 101 25.16 -6.09 -20.08
N ASN A 102 24.99 -7.38 -20.36
CA ASN A 102 24.97 -7.86 -21.74
C ASN A 102 23.56 -7.76 -22.34
N ALA A 103 23.19 -6.53 -22.73
CA ALA A 103 22.04 -6.25 -23.60
C ALA A 103 22.01 -7.17 -24.85
N LYS A 104 23.18 -7.64 -25.30
CA LYS A 104 23.34 -8.61 -26.39
C LYS A 104 22.69 -9.98 -26.11
N HIS A 105 22.75 -10.51 -24.90
CA HIS A 105 22.14 -11.82 -24.62
C HIS A 105 20.63 -11.67 -24.41
N LEU A 106 20.17 -10.59 -23.76
CA LEU A 106 18.73 -10.30 -23.65
C LEU A 106 18.09 -10.12 -25.03
N SER A 107 18.78 -9.46 -25.98
CA SER A 107 18.28 -9.35 -27.35
C SER A 107 18.24 -10.69 -28.08
N VAL A 108 19.19 -11.59 -27.82
CA VAL A 108 19.15 -12.98 -28.31
C VAL A 108 17.99 -13.76 -27.70
N CYS A 109 17.78 -13.66 -26.38
CA CYS A 109 16.63 -14.26 -25.69
C CYS A 109 15.30 -13.75 -26.25
N LYS A 110 15.19 -12.45 -26.55
CA LYS A 110 14.02 -11.87 -27.21
C LYS A 110 13.73 -12.59 -28.54
N ILE A 111 14.72 -12.70 -29.42
CA ILE A 111 14.55 -13.36 -30.72
C ILE A 111 14.06 -14.81 -30.52
N TYR A 112 14.70 -15.56 -29.63
CA TYR A 112 14.29 -16.95 -29.40
C TYR A 112 12.89 -17.04 -28.81
N LEU A 113 12.52 -16.23 -27.82
CA LEU A 113 11.19 -16.26 -27.22
C LEU A 113 10.09 -15.95 -28.24
N PHE A 114 10.28 -14.95 -29.11
CA PHE A 114 9.33 -14.68 -30.19
C PHE A 114 9.17 -15.88 -31.13
N ASN A 115 10.28 -16.50 -31.54
CA ASN A 115 10.23 -17.66 -32.41
C ASN A 115 9.58 -18.88 -31.73
N VAL A 116 9.81 -19.08 -30.41
CA VAL A 116 9.16 -20.12 -29.61
C VAL A 116 7.67 -19.96 -29.70
N VAL A 117 7.17 -18.77 -29.39
CA VAL A 117 5.73 -18.49 -29.39
C VAL A 117 5.15 -18.67 -30.79
N GLU A 118 5.79 -18.13 -31.83
CA GLU A 118 5.34 -18.31 -33.21
C GLU A 118 5.24 -19.79 -33.58
N SER A 119 6.29 -20.57 -33.27
CA SER A 119 6.33 -22.00 -33.57
C SER A 119 5.25 -22.76 -32.81
N LEU A 120 5.06 -22.49 -31.51
CA LEU A 120 4.04 -23.17 -30.71
C LEU A 120 2.60 -22.75 -31.12
N SER A 121 2.38 -21.50 -31.53
CA SER A 121 1.11 -21.05 -32.13
C SER A 121 0.78 -21.83 -33.40
N ARG A 122 1.73 -21.92 -34.34
CA ARG A 122 1.55 -22.70 -35.57
C ARG A 122 1.36 -24.18 -35.29
N ALA A 123 2.09 -24.73 -34.31
CA ALA A 123 1.90 -26.11 -33.86
C ALA A 123 0.48 -26.36 -33.35
N LYS A 124 -0.11 -25.41 -32.63
CA LYS A 124 -1.49 -25.48 -32.16
C LYS A 124 -2.48 -25.38 -33.31
N GLU A 125 -2.28 -24.44 -34.23
CA GLU A 125 -3.18 -24.23 -35.39
C GLU A 125 -3.29 -25.49 -36.27
N HIS A 126 -2.16 -26.05 -36.70
CA HIS A 126 -2.15 -27.29 -37.46
C HIS A 126 -2.58 -28.48 -36.60
N GLY A 127 -2.19 -28.49 -35.31
CA GLY A 127 -2.58 -29.52 -34.36
C GLY A 127 -4.09 -29.60 -34.16
N ALA A 128 -4.81 -28.48 -34.14
CA ALA A 128 -6.26 -28.47 -33.98
C ALA A 128 -6.99 -29.22 -35.11
N LYS A 129 -6.37 -29.35 -36.29
CA LYS A 129 -6.91 -30.05 -37.46
C LYS A 129 -6.61 -31.56 -37.44
N ALA A 130 -5.54 -31.98 -36.78
CA ALA A 130 -4.98 -33.33 -36.97
C ALA A 130 -4.54 -34.06 -35.70
N LYS A 131 -4.41 -33.37 -34.55
CA LYS A 131 -3.95 -33.92 -33.28
C LYS A 131 -5.12 -34.07 -32.30
N PRO A 132 -5.07 -35.07 -31.40
CA PRO A 132 -6.09 -35.24 -30.38
C PRO A 132 -5.99 -34.17 -29.29
N GLN A 133 -7.09 -33.87 -28.62
CA GLN A 133 -7.17 -32.84 -27.56
C GLN A 133 -6.09 -32.95 -26.46
N PRO A 134 -5.75 -34.13 -25.93
CA PRO A 134 -4.66 -34.26 -24.95
C PRO A 134 -3.31 -33.74 -25.45
N TRP A 135 -3.02 -33.83 -26.75
CA TRP A 135 -1.79 -33.28 -27.32
C TRP A 135 -1.81 -31.74 -27.33
N LEU A 136 -2.97 -31.14 -27.60
CA LEU A 136 -3.16 -29.69 -27.54
C LEU A 136 -3.01 -29.17 -26.11
N TYR A 137 -3.60 -29.85 -25.11
CA TYR A 137 -3.41 -29.48 -23.71
C TYR A 137 -1.93 -29.55 -23.27
N GLN A 138 -1.17 -30.55 -23.73
CA GLN A 138 0.27 -30.60 -23.48
C GLN A 138 1.01 -29.39 -24.07
N LEU A 139 0.59 -28.91 -25.23
CA LEU A 139 1.18 -27.74 -25.87
C LEU A 139 0.88 -26.46 -25.08
N GLU A 140 -0.34 -26.32 -24.56
CA GLU A 140 -0.71 -25.22 -23.67
C GLU A 140 0.07 -25.25 -22.36
N ASN A 141 0.28 -26.44 -21.78
CA ASN A 141 1.12 -26.61 -20.61
C ASN A 141 2.57 -26.18 -20.87
N VAL A 142 3.13 -26.48 -22.05
CA VAL A 142 4.45 -25.97 -22.44
C VAL A 142 4.47 -24.44 -22.47
N MET A 143 3.44 -23.80 -23.05
CA MET A 143 3.36 -22.33 -23.07
C MET A 143 3.26 -21.74 -21.67
N ASN A 144 2.50 -22.36 -20.76
CA ASN A 144 2.45 -21.96 -19.34
C ASN A 144 3.81 -22.09 -18.67
N ASN A 145 4.53 -23.21 -18.89
CA ASN A 145 5.85 -23.42 -18.33
C ASN A 145 6.89 -22.39 -18.82
N ILE A 146 6.69 -21.80 -20.01
CA ILE A 146 7.53 -20.70 -20.50
C ILE A 146 7.30 -19.42 -19.67
N VAL A 147 6.05 -19.11 -19.30
CA VAL A 147 5.73 -17.97 -18.42
C VAL A 147 6.29 -18.17 -17.02
N GLU A 148 6.11 -19.37 -16.47
CA GLU A 148 6.63 -19.74 -15.14
C GLU A 148 8.15 -19.63 -15.12
N TRP A 149 8.81 -20.23 -16.12
CA TRP A 149 10.26 -20.11 -16.27
C TRP A 149 10.72 -18.65 -16.39
N ALA A 150 10.07 -17.82 -17.22
CA ALA A 150 10.43 -16.41 -17.34
C ALA A 150 10.26 -15.64 -16.02
N SER A 151 9.25 -15.99 -15.23
CA SER A 151 9.00 -15.40 -13.89
C SER A 151 10.11 -15.77 -12.90
N GLU A 152 10.48 -17.06 -12.86
CA GLU A 152 11.59 -17.56 -12.03
C GLU A 152 12.90 -16.89 -12.40
N GLN A 153 13.22 -16.81 -13.69
CA GLN A 153 14.47 -16.21 -14.15
C GLN A 153 14.50 -14.71 -13.89
N THR A 154 13.39 -14.00 -14.05
CA THR A 154 13.33 -12.55 -13.75
C THR A 154 13.76 -12.26 -12.31
N SER A 155 13.30 -13.08 -11.36
CA SER A 155 13.69 -12.96 -9.95
C SER A 155 15.20 -13.17 -9.71
N LEU A 156 15.87 -13.97 -10.54
CA LEU A 156 17.30 -14.28 -10.42
C LEU A 156 18.21 -13.25 -11.10
N LEU A 157 17.71 -12.60 -12.16
CA LEU A 157 18.54 -11.76 -13.03
C LEU A 157 18.74 -10.34 -12.48
N SER A 158 17.92 -9.89 -11.52
CA SER A 158 17.95 -8.52 -10.97
C SER A 158 18.03 -7.42 -12.05
N VAL A 159 17.43 -7.66 -13.21
CA VAL A 159 17.39 -6.70 -14.33
C VAL A 159 16.11 -5.90 -14.23
N SER A 160 16.26 -4.57 -14.27
CA SER A 160 15.14 -3.66 -14.18
C SER A 160 14.14 -3.83 -15.34
N HIS A 161 12.87 -3.56 -15.06
CA HIS A 161 11.73 -3.66 -15.98
C HIS A 161 11.43 -5.09 -16.45
N SER A 162 11.99 -6.12 -15.81
CA SER A 162 11.62 -7.52 -16.03
C SER A 162 11.57 -7.95 -17.53
N PRO A 163 12.66 -7.76 -18.31
CA PRO A 163 12.62 -7.82 -19.77
C PRO A 163 12.22 -9.19 -20.34
N LEU A 164 12.52 -10.29 -19.65
CA LEU A 164 12.09 -11.62 -20.10
C LEU A 164 10.57 -11.77 -20.11
N LEU A 165 9.91 -11.32 -19.04
CA LEU A 165 8.45 -11.31 -18.94
C LEU A 165 7.83 -10.36 -19.95
N GLN A 166 8.46 -9.20 -20.18
CA GLN A 166 8.06 -8.28 -21.25
C GLN A 166 8.08 -8.98 -22.61
N TYR A 167 9.16 -9.70 -22.95
CA TYR A 167 9.28 -10.39 -24.24
C TYR A 167 8.27 -11.52 -24.39
N VAL A 168 8.05 -12.32 -23.35
CA VAL A 168 7.03 -13.37 -23.36
C VAL A 168 5.63 -12.78 -23.55
N SER A 169 5.31 -11.72 -22.80
CA SER A 169 4.03 -11.02 -22.90
C SER A 169 3.80 -10.47 -24.31
N GLN A 170 4.79 -9.78 -24.90
CA GLN A 170 4.69 -9.23 -26.25
C GLN A 170 4.57 -10.34 -27.31
N ALA A 171 5.33 -11.43 -27.18
CA ALA A 171 5.25 -12.53 -28.13
C ALA A 171 3.85 -13.18 -28.12
N PHE A 172 3.21 -13.28 -26.96
CA PHE A 172 1.85 -13.80 -26.81
C PHE A 172 0.73 -12.85 -27.25
N ASP A 173 1.03 -11.64 -27.72
CA ASP A 173 0.04 -10.81 -28.42
C ASP A 173 -0.45 -11.49 -29.71
N SER A 174 0.34 -12.40 -30.29
CA SER A 174 0.03 -13.14 -31.53
C SER A 174 -1.29 -13.94 -31.49
N THR A 175 -1.89 -14.16 -32.66
CA THR A 175 -3.10 -14.97 -32.82
C THR A 175 -2.83 -16.45 -32.54
N GLY A 176 -3.84 -17.18 -32.06
CA GLY A 176 -3.74 -18.63 -31.84
C GLY A 176 -3.22 -19.06 -30.46
N ILE A 177 -2.72 -18.12 -29.65
CA ILE A 177 -2.35 -18.39 -28.25
C ILE A 177 -3.62 -18.48 -27.38
N PRO A 178 -3.74 -19.51 -26.51
CA PRO A 178 -4.88 -19.63 -25.60
C PRO A 178 -5.01 -18.39 -24.69
N ILE A 179 -6.22 -17.88 -24.52
CA ILE A 179 -6.50 -16.66 -23.75
C ILE A 179 -5.98 -16.78 -22.32
N LYS A 180 -6.24 -17.91 -21.65
CA LYS A 180 -5.68 -18.23 -20.32
C LYS A 180 -4.16 -18.04 -20.23
N VAL A 181 -3.40 -18.45 -21.25
CA VAL A 181 -1.94 -18.29 -21.29
C VAL A 181 -1.55 -16.82 -21.46
N LYS A 182 -2.25 -16.08 -22.32
CA LYS A 182 -2.04 -14.62 -22.49
C LYS A 182 -2.25 -13.88 -21.17
N LEU A 183 -3.39 -14.12 -20.52
CA LEU A 183 -3.74 -13.50 -19.24
C LEU A 183 -2.67 -13.77 -18.18
N ARG A 184 -2.17 -15.01 -18.11
CA ARG A 184 -1.11 -15.37 -17.17
C ARG A 184 0.18 -14.61 -17.44
N ALA A 185 0.59 -14.50 -18.71
CA ALA A 185 1.79 -13.74 -19.07
C ALA A 185 1.65 -12.24 -18.77
N TYR A 186 0.50 -11.64 -19.07
CA TYR A 186 0.22 -10.24 -18.72
C TYR A 186 0.27 -10.02 -17.21
N LYS A 187 -0.40 -10.89 -16.44
CA LYS A 187 -0.39 -10.82 -14.98
C LYS A 187 1.02 -10.95 -14.42
N SER A 188 1.77 -11.98 -14.83
CA SER A 188 3.14 -12.21 -14.35
C SER A 188 4.05 -11.01 -14.65
N TYR A 189 3.93 -10.40 -15.83
CA TYR A 189 4.72 -9.22 -16.17
C TYR A 189 4.34 -8.01 -15.32
N ALA A 190 3.04 -7.71 -15.17
CA ALA A 190 2.56 -6.61 -14.34
C ALA A 190 2.93 -6.80 -12.85
N ASP A 191 2.82 -8.02 -12.32
CA ASP A 191 3.17 -8.35 -10.94
C ASP A 191 4.68 -8.17 -10.67
N ALA A 192 5.53 -8.55 -11.62
CA ALA A 192 6.97 -8.34 -11.51
C ALA A 192 7.33 -6.85 -11.49
N LEU A 193 6.74 -6.05 -12.39
CA LEU A 193 6.93 -4.60 -12.42
C LEU A 193 6.42 -3.93 -11.13
N PHE A 194 5.24 -4.35 -10.65
CA PHE A 194 4.67 -3.83 -9.41
C PHE A 194 5.58 -4.10 -8.21
N LYS A 195 6.07 -5.34 -8.06
CA LYS A 195 7.02 -5.70 -7.00
C LYS A 195 8.33 -4.93 -7.10
N GLU A 196 8.84 -4.72 -8.31
CA GLU A 196 10.03 -3.91 -8.55
C GLU A 196 9.79 -2.46 -8.10
N ALA A 197 8.64 -1.88 -8.45
CA ALA A 197 8.26 -0.52 -8.07
C ALA A 197 8.20 -0.32 -6.55
N LEU A 198 7.69 -1.29 -5.79
CA LEU A 198 7.60 -1.23 -4.32
C LEU A 198 8.97 -1.29 -3.63
N CYS A 199 9.99 -1.82 -4.30
CA CYS A 199 11.34 -1.99 -3.77
C CYS A 199 12.32 -0.93 -4.26
N MET A 200 11.89 0.02 -5.08
CA MET A 200 12.78 1.06 -5.61
C MET A 200 13.21 2.02 -4.50
N THR A 201 14.53 2.16 -4.33
CA THR A 201 15.13 3.03 -3.32
C THR A 201 16.24 3.89 -3.91
N LEU A 202 16.39 5.10 -3.39
CA LEU A 202 17.48 6.02 -3.65
C LEU A 202 18.75 5.61 -2.87
N PRO A 203 19.93 6.20 -3.15
CA PRO A 203 21.18 5.87 -2.46
C PRO A 203 21.15 6.05 -0.92
N ASP A 204 20.28 6.94 -0.44
CA ASP A 204 20.04 7.18 0.99
C ASP A 204 19.03 6.20 1.62
N LYS A 205 18.57 5.20 0.85
CA LYS A 205 17.56 4.18 1.19
C LYS A 205 16.14 4.72 1.33
N SER A 206 15.88 5.98 0.97
CA SER A 206 14.51 6.48 0.82
C SER A 206 13.86 5.88 -0.44
N LEU A 207 12.53 5.89 -0.52
CA LEU A 207 11.82 5.36 -1.69
C LEU A 207 12.00 6.29 -2.89
N ASP A 208 12.36 5.72 -4.05
CA ASP A 208 12.41 6.47 -5.32
C ASP A 208 11.01 6.57 -5.93
N HIS A 209 10.20 7.51 -5.44
CA HIS A 209 8.82 7.67 -5.91
C HIS A 209 8.70 7.94 -7.42
N LYS A 210 9.70 8.60 -8.03
CA LYS A 210 9.71 8.86 -9.47
C LYS A 210 10.00 7.60 -10.27
N GLY A 211 11.00 6.83 -9.86
CA GLY A 211 11.31 5.52 -10.42
C GLY A 211 10.13 4.55 -10.26
N SER A 212 9.57 4.46 -9.05
CA SER A 212 8.38 3.66 -8.75
C SER A 212 7.21 4.04 -9.65
N GLN A 213 6.92 5.34 -9.83
CA GLN A 213 5.84 5.79 -10.70
C GLN A 213 6.04 5.36 -12.16
N SER A 214 7.28 5.42 -12.67
CA SER A 214 7.58 4.95 -14.03
C SER A 214 7.24 3.47 -14.21
N LEU A 215 7.68 2.61 -13.29
CA LEU A 215 7.38 1.17 -13.34
C LEU A 215 5.88 0.89 -13.17
N LEU A 216 5.19 1.63 -12.30
CA LEU A 216 3.75 1.51 -12.13
C LEU A 216 2.98 1.91 -13.40
N HIS A 217 3.44 2.92 -14.14
CA HIS A 217 2.88 3.24 -15.45
C HIS A 217 3.11 2.12 -16.48
N ASP A 218 4.26 1.45 -16.44
CA ASP A 218 4.55 0.32 -17.30
C ASP A 218 3.63 -0.89 -17.03
N CYS A 219 3.13 -1.04 -15.78
CA CYS A 219 2.09 -2.03 -15.46
C CYS A 219 0.79 -1.81 -16.25
N CYS A 220 0.43 -0.57 -16.60
CA CYS A 220 -0.85 -0.25 -17.24
C CYS A 220 -0.99 -0.86 -18.65
N VAL A 221 0.12 -1.16 -19.34
CA VAL A 221 0.08 -1.77 -20.68
C VAL A 221 -0.38 -3.24 -20.63
N PRO A 222 0.29 -4.16 -19.92
CA PRO A 222 -0.16 -5.55 -19.81
C PRO A 222 -1.54 -5.68 -19.16
N LEU A 223 -1.86 -4.85 -18.17
CA LEU A 223 -3.18 -4.88 -17.51
C LEU A 223 -4.32 -4.48 -18.47
N ARG A 224 -4.16 -3.41 -19.26
CA ARG A 224 -5.15 -3.04 -20.30
C ARG A 224 -5.31 -4.11 -21.37
N LYS A 225 -4.19 -4.74 -21.79
CA LYS A 225 -4.24 -5.86 -22.75
C LYS A 225 -5.02 -7.04 -22.18
N ALA A 226 -4.80 -7.39 -20.91
CA ALA A 226 -5.56 -8.43 -20.24
C ALA A 226 -7.06 -8.10 -20.17
N ALA A 227 -7.42 -6.85 -19.82
CA ALA A 227 -8.80 -6.38 -19.79
C ALA A 227 -9.50 -6.42 -21.17
N SER A 228 -8.74 -6.30 -22.26
CA SER A 228 -9.27 -6.39 -23.63
C SER A 228 -9.55 -7.82 -24.12
N CYS A 229 -9.12 -8.85 -23.38
CA CYS A 229 -9.32 -10.24 -23.78
C CYS A 229 -10.78 -10.68 -23.56
N SER A 230 -11.38 -11.29 -24.58
CA SER A 230 -12.74 -11.85 -24.49
C SER A 230 -12.73 -13.20 -23.76
N VAL A 231 -12.94 -13.18 -22.45
CA VAL A 231 -12.97 -14.39 -21.61
C VAL A 231 -14.33 -15.09 -21.66
N THR A 232 -14.34 -16.42 -21.78
CA THR A 232 -15.59 -17.21 -21.78
C THR A 232 -15.59 -18.27 -20.67
N GLU A 233 -14.43 -18.84 -20.37
CA GLU A 233 -14.29 -19.91 -19.38
C GLU A 233 -14.23 -19.37 -17.95
N GLN A 234 -14.76 -20.14 -16.98
CA GLN A 234 -14.75 -19.73 -15.57
C GLN A 234 -13.32 -19.54 -15.02
N ALA A 235 -12.38 -20.39 -15.43
CA ALA A 235 -10.98 -20.26 -15.01
C ALA A 235 -10.32 -18.98 -15.51
N GLU A 236 -10.71 -18.49 -16.69
CA GLU A 236 -10.22 -17.23 -17.26
C GLU A 236 -10.83 -16.03 -16.54
N LYS A 237 -12.11 -16.12 -16.14
CA LYS A 237 -12.77 -15.09 -15.34
C LYS A 237 -12.12 -14.90 -13.97
N VAL A 238 -11.75 -15.99 -13.30
CA VAL A 238 -11.01 -15.94 -12.03
C VAL A 238 -9.68 -15.22 -12.22
N LEU A 239 -8.91 -15.57 -13.26
CA LEU A 239 -7.63 -14.92 -13.54
C LEU A 239 -7.80 -13.44 -13.90
N LEU A 240 -8.88 -13.07 -14.60
CA LEU A 240 -9.19 -11.68 -14.91
C LEU A 240 -9.53 -10.87 -13.66
N HIS A 241 -10.22 -11.46 -12.68
CA HIS A 241 -10.47 -10.83 -11.37
C HIS A 241 -9.16 -10.54 -10.63
N GLU A 242 -8.23 -11.50 -10.56
CA GLU A 242 -6.91 -11.29 -9.95
C GLU A 242 -6.12 -10.16 -10.64
N ILE A 243 -6.31 -9.98 -11.95
CA ILE A 243 -5.70 -8.90 -12.73
C ILE A 243 -6.35 -7.55 -12.40
N GLN A 244 -7.67 -7.53 -12.15
CA GLN A 244 -8.39 -6.33 -11.72
C GLN A 244 -7.95 -5.87 -10.32
N GLU A 245 -7.81 -6.79 -9.37
CA GLU A 245 -7.26 -6.51 -8.03
C GLU A 245 -5.84 -5.92 -8.11
N LEU A 246 -5.00 -6.46 -9.00
CA LEU A 246 -3.67 -5.91 -9.24
C LEU A 246 -3.73 -4.50 -9.86
N GLN A 247 -4.67 -4.26 -10.79
CA GLN A 247 -4.87 -2.92 -11.37
C GLN A 247 -5.32 -1.90 -10.33
N GLU A 248 -6.20 -2.26 -9.41
CA GLU A 248 -6.60 -1.41 -8.28
C GLU A 248 -5.40 -1.08 -7.38
N SER A 249 -4.58 -2.10 -7.06
CA SER A 249 -3.35 -1.93 -6.29
C SER A 249 -2.36 -0.98 -6.97
N VAL A 250 -2.18 -1.11 -8.29
CA VAL A 250 -1.33 -0.20 -9.09
C VAL A 250 -1.86 1.22 -9.05
N ASN A 251 -3.18 1.42 -9.16
CA ASN A 251 -3.79 2.75 -9.15
C ASN A 251 -3.59 3.46 -7.79
N VAL A 252 -3.76 2.75 -6.68
CA VAL A 252 -3.50 3.29 -5.34
C VAL A 252 -2.04 3.73 -5.21
N HIS A 253 -1.09 2.91 -5.65
CA HIS A 253 0.34 3.24 -5.55
C HIS A 253 0.77 4.37 -6.50
N LEU A 254 0.11 4.53 -7.66
CA LEU A 254 0.32 5.68 -8.54
C LEU A 254 -0.09 6.97 -7.84
N ALA A 255 -1.27 6.98 -7.19
CA ALA A 255 -1.74 8.12 -6.40
C ALA A 255 -0.79 8.46 -5.23
N ILE A 256 -0.27 7.45 -4.53
CA ILE A 256 0.74 7.64 -3.48
C ILE A 256 2.01 8.27 -4.08
N CYS A 257 2.55 7.74 -5.18
CA CYS A 257 3.76 8.29 -5.80
C CYS A 257 3.58 9.74 -6.28
N GLU A 258 2.40 10.07 -6.84
CA GLU A 258 2.03 11.42 -7.25
C GLU A 258 1.98 12.37 -6.04
N ALA A 259 1.27 11.97 -4.97
CA ALA A 259 1.17 12.75 -3.76
C ALA A 259 2.50 12.96 -3.05
N MET A 260 3.35 11.93 -2.96
CA MET A 260 4.68 12.02 -2.35
C MET A 260 5.60 12.97 -3.12
N GLN A 261 5.56 12.94 -4.46
CA GLN A 261 6.29 13.89 -5.29
C GLN A 261 5.77 15.32 -5.11
N ALA A 262 4.46 15.51 -5.05
CA ALA A 262 3.87 16.81 -4.78
C ALA A 262 4.25 17.34 -3.39
N ILE A 263 4.26 16.50 -2.34
CA ILE A 263 4.74 16.88 -1.01
C ILE A 263 6.21 17.31 -1.07
N ALA A 264 7.07 16.54 -1.75
CA ALA A 264 8.49 16.88 -1.88
C ALA A 264 8.70 18.22 -2.61
N LEU A 265 7.93 18.49 -3.67
CA LEU A 265 7.96 19.79 -4.36
C LEU A 265 7.50 20.92 -3.44
N GLY A 266 6.43 20.70 -2.67
CA GLY A 266 5.96 21.69 -1.69
C GLY A 266 6.99 21.97 -0.60
N ASP A 267 7.69 20.94 -0.11
CA ASP A 267 8.77 21.04 0.87
C ASP A 267 9.99 21.81 0.29
N ILE A 268 10.26 21.71 -1.01
CA ILE A 268 11.26 22.54 -1.71
C ILE A 268 10.80 24.00 -1.80
N CYS A 269 9.57 24.25 -2.29
CA CYS A 269 9.01 25.59 -2.42
C CYS A 269 9.05 26.35 -1.08
N ILE A 270 8.68 25.70 0.03
CA ILE A 270 8.73 26.35 1.35
C ILE A 270 10.15 26.57 1.83
N SER A 271 11.06 25.62 1.59
CA SER A 271 12.47 25.80 1.98
C SER A 271 13.06 27.01 1.26
N GLU A 272 12.78 27.15 -0.04
CA GLU A 272 13.22 28.30 -0.82
C GLU A 272 12.56 29.61 -0.43
N ALA A 273 11.27 29.60 -0.06
CA ALA A 273 10.57 30.80 0.41
C ALA A 273 11.12 31.35 1.73
N LEU A 274 11.82 30.49 2.50
CA LEU A 274 12.40 30.79 3.80
C LEU A 274 13.93 31.01 3.75
N LEU A 275 14.57 30.90 2.58
CA LEU A 275 15.98 31.25 2.43
C LEU A 275 16.16 32.77 2.63
N ASP A 276 17.27 33.16 3.25
CA ASP A 276 17.60 34.51 3.78
C ASP A 276 17.44 35.68 2.79
N GLU A 277 16.20 36.02 2.46
CA GLU A 277 15.78 37.27 1.84
C GLU A 277 15.08 38.13 2.90
N GLU A 278 15.23 39.47 2.83
CA GLU A 278 14.63 40.40 3.82
C GLU A 278 13.10 40.26 3.90
N GLU A 279 12.47 39.74 2.84
CA GLU A 279 11.04 39.47 2.75
C GLU A 279 10.79 38.03 2.30
N MET A 280 9.78 37.38 2.90
CA MET A 280 9.37 36.02 2.56
C MET A 280 8.66 36.00 1.19
N ASP A 281 9.07 35.09 0.30
CA ASP A 281 8.43 34.88 -1.00
C ASP A 281 7.03 34.25 -0.84
N MET A 282 6.01 35.09 -0.82
CA MET A 282 4.61 34.67 -0.68
C MET A 282 4.08 33.88 -1.87
N GLU A 283 4.71 33.92 -3.04
CA GLU A 283 4.27 33.13 -4.19
C GLU A 283 4.68 31.68 -4.01
N LYS A 284 5.93 31.42 -3.61
CA LYS A 284 6.40 30.08 -3.26
C LYS A 284 5.62 29.46 -2.10
N VAL A 285 5.19 30.27 -1.14
CA VAL A 285 4.29 29.84 -0.06
C VAL A 285 2.94 29.32 -0.61
N LYS A 286 2.38 29.96 -1.64
CA LYS A 286 1.15 29.49 -2.29
C LYS A 286 1.41 28.23 -3.12
N ASP A 287 2.50 28.19 -3.88
CA ASP A 287 2.89 27.00 -4.65
C ASP A 287 3.04 25.78 -3.75
N ALA A 288 3.66 25.94 -2.57
CA ALA A 288 3.75 24.89 -1.57
C ALA A 288 2.37 24.41 -1.09
N LEU A 289 1.46 25.35 -0.77
CA LEU A 289 0.10 25.00 -0.37
C LEU A 289 -0.67 24.26 -1.46
N ASP A 290 -0.52 24.67 -2.72
CA ASP A 290 -1.19 24.03 -3.85
C ASP A 290 -0.63 22.63 -4.11
N CYS A 291 0.68 22.44 -3.96
CA CYS A 291 1.31 21.12 -3.97
C CYS A 291 0.75 20.19 -2.88
N TYR A 292 0.65 20.66 -1.63
CA TYR A 292 0.09 19.85 -0.53
C TYR A 292 -1.40 19.56 -0.72
N ARG A 293 -2.18 20.51 -1.26
CA ARG A 293 -3.60 20.29 -1.59
C ARG A 293 -3.76 19.26 -2.71
N HIS A 294 -2.92 19.34 -3.73
CA HIS A 294 -2.88 18.37 -4.81
C HIS A 294 -2.55 16.97 -4.27
N ALA A 295 -1.55 16.84 -3.41
CA ALA A 295 -1.22 15.59 -2.74
C ALA A 295 -2.41 15.01 -1.94
N SER A 296 -3.07 15.82 -1.11
CA SER A 296 -4.26 15.40 -0.37
C SER A 296 -5.43 15.01 -1.27
N ALA A 297 -5.61 15.69 -2.41
CA ALA A 297 -6.65 15.35 -3.37
C ALA A 297 -6.36 14.04 -4.11
N ALA A 298 -5.10 13.80 -4.47
CA ALA A 298 -4.68 12.61 -5.20
C ALA A 298 -4.89 11.31 -4.39
N THR A 299 -4.66 11.35 -3.07
CA THR A 299 -4.79 10.16 -2.20
C THR A 299 -6.09 10.08 -1.42
N ARG A 300 -7.04 11.00 -1.65
CA ARG A 300 -8.32 11.04 -0.93
C ARG A 300 -9.06 9.71 -1.04
N GLU A 301 -9.41 9.13 0.11
CA GLU A 301 -10.10 7.83 0.22
C GLU A 301 -9.36 6.63 -0.40
N LEU A 302 -8.15 6.83 -0.92
CA LEU A 302 -7.29 5.78 -1.49
C LEU A 302 -6.17 5.41 -0.51
N ASP A 303 -5.50 6.41 0.06
CA ASP A 303 -4.44 6.23 1.06
C ASP A 303 -4.52 7.30 2.15
N MET A 304 -5.12 6.92 3.28
CA MET A 304 -5.39 7.83 4.41
C MET A 304 -4.12 8.31 5.10
N GLU A 305 -3.02 7.54 5.06
CA GLU A 305 -1.74 7.94 5.66
C GLU A 305 -1.10 9.11 4.89
N THR A 306 -0.96 8.97 3.57
CA THR A 306 -0.40 10.04 2.73
C THR A 306 -1.32 11.26 2.69
N GLU A 307 -2.65 11.06 2.68
CA GLU A 307 -3.60 12.17 2.80
C GLU A 307 -3.41 12.94 4.12
N ALA A 308 -3.30 12.22 5.25
CA ALA A 308 -3.05 12.82 6.56
C ALA A 308 -1.72 13.58 6.60
N MET A 309 -0.67 13.01 5.98
CA MET A 309 0.64 13.65 5.89
C MET A 309 0.58 14.96 5.09
N ALA A 310 -0.08 14.97 3.92
CA ALA A 310 -0.27 16.19 3.13
C ALA A 310 -1.04 17.27 3.92
N ILE A 311 -2.13 16.88 4.59
CA ILE A 311 -2.93 17.78 5.42
C ILE A 311 -2.12 18.32 6.61
N SER A 312 -1.22 17.51 7.19
CA SER A 312 -0.33 17.96 8.27
C SER A 312 0.58 19.11 7.83
N ARG A 313 1.07 19.07 6.57
CA ARG A 313 1.91 20.11 5.98
C ARG A 313 1.11 21.40 5.79
N ILE A 314 -0.13 21.30 5.31
CA ILE A 314 -1.05 22.45 5.23
C ILE A 314 -1.24 23.08 6.61
N GLY A 315 -1.49 22.28 7.66
CA GLY A 315 -1.59 22.78 9.03
C GLY A 315 -0.34 23.51 9.49
N ARG A 316 0.84 22.95 9.22
CA ARG A 316 2.14 23.55 9.56
C ARG A 316 2.34 24.90 8.84
N MET A 317 1.93 25.01 7.58
CA MET A 317 1.95 26.26 6.82
C MET A 317 1.08 27.34 7.49
N TYR A 318 -0.16 27.00 7.83
CA TYR A 318 -1.06 27.94 8.52
C TYR A 318 -0.53 28.34 9.91
N ALA A 319 0.08 27.42 10.66
CA ALA A 319 0.60 27.69 11.99
C ALA A 319 1.88 28.55 11.96
N ASN A 320 2.89 28.11 11.22
CA ASN A 320 4.25 28.61 11.35
C ASN A 320 4.57 29.73 10.35
N VAL A 321 3.95 29.72 9.17
CA VAL A 321 4.26 30.64 8.08
C VAL A 321 3.23 31.77 8.06
N LEU A 322 1.95 31.42 7.92
CA LEU A 322 0.86 32.40 7.81
C LEU A 322 0.39 32.94 9.17
N LYS A 323 0.81 32.34 10.28
CA LYS A 323 0.45 32.72 11.66
C LYS A 323 -1.06 32.77 11.92
N LEU A 324 -1.81 31.81 11.37
CA LEU A 324 -3.25 31.64 11.49
C LEU A 324 -3.59 30.39 12.33
N PRO A 325 -3.46 30.44 13.68
CA PRO A 325 -3.54 29.25 14.54
C PRO A 325 -4.92 28.58 14.57
N LYS A 326 -6.00 29.35 14.36
CA LYS A 326 -7.37 28.80 14.29
C LYS A 326 -7.58 27.95 13.04
N GLU A 327 -7.05 28.38 11.90
CA GLU A 327 -7.11 27.62 10.65
C GLU A 327 -6.18 26.40 10.71
N ALA A 328 -4.96 26.59 11.23
CA ALA A 328 -4.01 25.50 11.43
C ALA A 328 -4.59 24.35 12.27
N HIS A 329 -5.30 24.66 13.36
CA HIS A 329 -5.92 23.65 14.22
C HIS A 329 -6.89 22.74 13.46
N LYS A 330 -7.68 23.27 12.52
CA LYS A 330 -8.62 22.46 11.71
C LYS A 330 -7.87 21.39 10.92
N TYR A 331 -6.77 21.77 10.28
CA TYR A 331 -5.94 20.85 9.50
C TYR A 331 -5.20 19.85 10.37
N HIS A 332 -4.60 20.27 11.49
CA HIS A 332 -3.94 19.35 12.42
C HIS A 332 -4.93 18.33 13.00
N PHE A 333 -6.12 18.77 13.38
CA PHE A 333 -7.18 17.88 13.87
C PHE A 333 -7.65 16.90 12.79
N GLN A 334 -7.83 17.37 11.54
CA GLN A 334 -8.20 16.51 10.41
C GLN A 334 -7.11 15.47 10.11
N ALA A 335 -5.84 15.86 10.11
CA ALA A 335 -4.71 14.95 9.90
C ALA A 335 -4.69 13.85 10.96
N LEU A 336 -4.88 14.19 12.25
CA LEU A 336 -4.96 13.18 13.32
C LEU A 336 -6.17 12.26 13.15
N ARG A 337 -7.33 12.80 12.77
CA ARG A 337 -8.54 12.00 12.55
C ARG A 337 -8.34 10.95 11.46
N LEU A 338 -7.69 11.32 10.36
CA LEU A 338 -7.31 10.39 9.29
C LEU A 338 -6.25 9.40 9.75
N ALA A 339 -5.20 9.85 10.44
CA ALA A 339 -4.16 8.97 10.96
C ALA A 339 -4.70 7.87 11.90
N LEU A 340 -5.73 8.20 12.69
CA LEU A 340 -6.35 7.27 13.63
C LEU A 340 -7.12 6.13 12.95
N THR A 341 -7.58 6.29 11.70
CA THR A 341 -8.29 5.21 10.98
C THR A 341 -7.33 4.11 10.50
N VAL A 342 -6.05 4.45 10.29
CA VAL A 342 -5.00 3.55 9.80
C VAL A 342 -3.85 3.40 10.79
N MET A 343 -4.11 3.69 12.07
CA MET A 343 -3.08 3.84 13.10
C MET A 343 -2.16 2.62 13.17
N SER A 344 -0.86 2.86 13.05
CA SER A 344 0.18 1.86 13.22
C SER A 344 1.30 2.39 14.14
N PRO A 345 2.10 1.50 14.76
CA PRO A 345 3.28 1.93 15.52
C PRO A 345 4.28 2.73 14.68
N SER A 346 4.27 2.56 13.35
CA SER A 346 5.10 3.35 12.43
C SER A 346 4.62 4.80 12.40
N ILE A 347 3.34 5.02 12.09
CA ILE A 347 2.71 6.35 12.02
C ILE A 347 2.90 7.10 13.34
N ALA A 348 2.66 6.42 14.47
CA ALA A 348 2.80 7.03 15.80
C ALA A 348 4.21 7.57 16.08
N ARG A 349 5.25 7.08 15.41
CA ARG A 349 6.64 7.56 15.57
C ARG A 349 7.04 8.63 14.55
N THR A 350 6.19 8.93 13.58
CA THR A 350 6.51 9.94 12.57
C THR A 350 6.47 11.35 13.17
N GLU A 351 7.36 12.22 12.68
CA GLU A 351 7.46 13.61 13.13
C GLU A 351 6.16 14.38 12.86
N TRP A 352 5.55 14.18 11.69
CA TRP A 352 4.34 14.90 11.30
C TRP A 352 3.16 14.59 12.22
N TYR A 353 3.02 13.33 12.65
CA TYR A 353 1.96 12.91 13.56
C TYR A 353 2.15 13.52 14.95
N GLN A 354 3.37 13.40 15.51
CA GLN A 354 3.69 13.97 16.82
C GLN A 354 3.49 15.49 16.83
N TYR A 355 3.96 16.17 15.78
CA TYR A 355 3.76 17.61 15.63
C TYR A 355 2.27 17.99 15.63
N CYS A 356 1.42 17.31 14.84
CA CYS A 356 -0.02 17.56 14.84
C CYS A 356 -0.65 17.31 16.22
N LEU A 357 -0.23 16.25 16.90
CA LEU A 357 -0.72 15.90 18.24
C LEU A 357 -0.42 17.01 19.25
N ASP A 358 0.80 17.54 19.24
CA ASP A 358 1.22 18.62 20.13
C ASP A 358 0.49 19.92 19.81
N GLN A 359 0.30 20.26 18.53
CA GLN A 359 -0.45 21.46 18.12
C GLN A 359 -1.93 21.38 18.53
N VAL A 360 -2.55 20.20 18.42
CA VAL A 360 -3.94 20.01 18.86
C VAL A 360 -4.07 20.11 20.37
N LYS A 361 -3.15 19.49 21.14
CA LYS A 361 -3.12 19.62 22.61
C LYS A 361 -2.93 21.06 23.06
N ALA A 362 -1.94 21.76 22.50
CA ALA A 362 -1.67 23.15 22.83
C ALA A 362 -2.89 24.06 22.52
N HIS A 363 -3.60 23.79 21.42
CA HIS A 363 -4.83 24.52 21.11
C HIS A 363 -5.93 24.24 22.15
N GLN A 364 -6.14 22.98 22.54
CA GLN A 364 -7.12 22.59 23.54
C GLN A 364 -6.82 23.21 24.91
N GLU A 365 -5.56 23.18 25.34
CA GLU A 365 -5.11 23.81 26.58
C GLU A 365 -5.33 25.33 26.57
N ARG A 366 -5.01 26.00 25.46
CA ARG A 366 -5.26 27.44 25.30
C ARG A 366 -6.75 27.76 25.37
N VAL A 367 -7.60 26.99 24.68
CA VAL A 367 -9.06 27.19 24.73
C VAL A 367 -9.60 26.97 26.14
N ALA A 368 -9.15 25.92 26.82
CA ALA A 368 -9.54 25.66 28.22
C ALA A 368 -9.10 26.81 29.15
N ALA A 369 -7.89 27.34 29.01
CA ALA A 369 -7.41 28.47 29.78
C ALA A 369 -8.20 29.77 29.49
N GLU A 370 -8.54 30.03 28.22
CA GLU A 370 -9.38 31.18 27.83
C GLU A 370 -10.81 31.06 28.38
N GLU A 371 -11.37 29.84 28.41
CA GLU A 371 -12.67 29.58 29.02
C GLU A 371 -12.62 29.74 30.54
N GLU A 372 -11.58 29.25 31.21
CA GLU A 372 -11.36 29.43 32.65
C GLU A 372 -11.17 30.91 33.01
N GLU A 373 -10.39 31.67 32.24
CA GLU A 373 -10.19 33.10 32.46
C GLU A 373 -11.49 33.89 32.27
N LYS A 374 -12.27 33.57 31.23
CA LYS A 374 -13.60 34.18 31.01
C LYS A 374 -14.56 33.85 32.14
N HIS A 375 -14.55 32.61 32.60
CA HIS A 375 -15.35 32.15 33.71
C HIS A 375 -14.97 32.89 35.00
N GLU A 376 -13.67 33.01 35.30
CA GLU A 376 -13.16 33.72 36.47
C GLU A 376 -13.51 35.22 36.42
N LYS A 377 -13.30 35.88 35.28
CA LYS A 377 -13.72 37.28 35.07
C LYS A 377 -15.23 37.45 35.22
N GLY A 378 -16.02 36.48 34.75
CA GLY A 378 -17.48 36.50 34.86
C GLY A 378 -17.97 36.43 36.31
N ARG A 379 -17.32 35.62 37.15
CA ARG A 379 -17.69 35.49 38.57
C ARG A 379 -17.12 36.58 39.48
N GLN A 380 -16.09 37.30 39.08
CA GLN A 380 -15.45 38.33 39.91
C GLN A 380 -16.42 39.35 40.54
N PRO A 381 -17.41 39.90 39.81
CA PRO A 381 -18.39 40.82 40.40
C PRO A 381 -19.24 40.17 41.50
N ALA A 382 -19.66 38.92 41.30
CA ALA A 382 -20.41 38.16 42.31
C ALA A 382 -19.52 37.83 43.51
N MET A 383 -18.28 37.40 43.28
CA MET A 383 -17.29 37.15 44.33
C MET A 383 -17.01 38.39 45.19
N GLN A 384 -16.99 39.58 44.59
CA GLN A 384 -16.82 40.83 45.33
C GLN A 384 -18.04 41.17 46.20
N ARG A 385 -19.25 40.88 45.72
CA ARG A 385 -20.48 41.03 46.52
C ARG A 385 -20.56 40.03 47.66
N LEU A 386 -20.09 38.81 47.44
CA LEU A 386 -20.14 37.68 48.38
C LEU A 386 -18.88 37.55 49.26
N LYS A 387 -18.07 38.62 49.35
CA LYS A 387 -16.73 38.57 49.97
C LYS A 387 -16.79 38.18 51.44
N ASP A 388 -17.80 38.66 52.17
CA ASP A 388 -17.90 38.41 53.60
C ASP A 388 -18.43 36.99 53.87
N GLU A 389 -19.40 36.55 53.06
CA GLU A 389 -19.96 35.19 53.11
C GLU A 389 -18.91 34.14 52.72
N THR A 390 -18.12 34.38 51.67
CA THR A 390 -17.04 33.47 51.26
C THR A 390 -15.89 33.42 52.28
N GLN A 391 -15.61 34.51 52.99
CA GLN A 391 -14.68 34.47 54.14
C GLN A 391 -15.25 33.67 55.30
N ALA A 392 -16.56 33.75 55.57
CA ALA A 392 -17.21 32.93 56.58
C ALA A 392 -17.12 31.43 56.24
N LEU A 393 -17.36 31.07 54.97
CA LEU A 393 -17.18 29.69 54.49
C LEU A 393 -15.76 29.17 54.78
N ASN A 394 -14.73 29.94 54.45
CA ASN A 394 -13.34 29.56 54.71
C ASN A 394 -13.04 29.35 56.21
N ARG A 395 -13.51 30.26 57.07
CA ARG A 395 -13.34 30.17 58.52
C ARG A 395 -13.99 28.91 59.08
N GLU A 396 -15.21 28.60 58.67
CA GLU A 396 -15.91 27.40 59.15
C GLU A 396 -15.36 26.11 58.53
N ALA A 397 -14.88 26.15 57.28
CA ALA A 397 -14.22 25.01 56.63
C ALA A 397 -12.97 24.56 57.40
N SER A 398 -12.16 25.52 57.89
CA SER A 398 -10.97 25.24 58.70
C SER A 398 -11.25 24.59 60.06
N LYS A 399 -12.48 24.68 60.57
CA LYS A 399 -12.91 24.04 61.83
C LYS A 399 -13.31 22.57 61.65
N GLY A 400 -13.36 22.08 60.41
CA GLY A 400 -13.66 20.69 60.07
C GLY A 400 -15.06 20.47 59.51
N ALA A 401 -15.29 19.24 59.03
CA ALA A 401 -16.47 18.88 58.22
C ALA A 401 -17.81 19.17 58.90
N GLU A 402 -17.92 18.91 60.20
CA GLU A 402 -19.17 19.08 60.94
C GLU A 402 -19.53 20.56 61.12
N ALA A 403 -18.52 21.39 61.47
CA ALA A 403 -18.68 22.83 61.60
C ALA A 403 -19.08 23.46 60.26
N PHE A 404 -18.43 23.05 59.17
CA PHE A 404 -18.73 23.53 57.83
C PHE A 404 -20.13 23.15 57.36
N LEU A 405 -20.52 21.88 57.52
CA LEU A 405 -21.88 21.42 57.17
C LEU A 405 -22.94 22.18 57.97
N LYS A 406 -22.73 22.35 59.28
CA LYS A 406 -23.66 23.08 60.14
C LYS A 406 -23.80 24.53 59.65
N HIS A 407 -22.69 25.21 59.40
CA HIS A 407 -22.68 26.59 58.92
C HIS A 407 -23.42 26.76 57.59
N VAL A 408 -23.15 25.91 56.60
CA VAL A 408 -23.79 26.00 55.27
C VAL A 408 -25.30 25.88 55.37
N TYR A 409 -25.85 24.94 56.15
CA TYR A 409 -27.31 24.77 56.26
C TYR A 409 -27.99 25.79 57.19
N GLU A 410 -27.29 26.33 58.18
CA GLU A 410 -27.86 27.31 59.13
C GLU A 410 -27.77 28.75 58.62
N ALA A 411 -26.59 29.16 58.14
CA ALA A 411 -26.34 30.52 57.67
C ALA A 411 -26.78 30.73 56.21
N HIS A 412 -26.75 29.67 55.39
CA HIS A 412 -27.02 29.75 53.95
C HIS A 412 -27.97 28.65 53.48
N PRO A 413 -29.19 28.55 54.05
CA PRO A 413 -30.13 27.48 53.71
C PRO A 413 -30.52 27.54 52.23
N HIS A 414 -30.45 26.39 51.56
CA HIS A 414 -30.82 26.25 50.16
C HIS A 414 -32.29 26.68 49.91
N PRO A 415 -32.58 27.53 48.90
CA PRO A 415 -33.90 28.12 48.68
C PRO A 415 -35.04 27.10 48.47
N ASP A 416 -34.74 25.98 47.81
CA ASP A 416 -35.73 24.92 47.55
C ASP A 416 -35.89 23.89 48.69
N LEU A 417 -35.08 23.98 49.77
CA LEU A 417 -35.21 23.07 50.89
C LEU A 417 -36.15 23.67 51.94
N ASN A 418 -37.28 23.01 52.18
CA ASN A 418 -38.16 23.36 53.29
C ASN A 418 -37.39 23.25 54.62
N ARG A 419 -37.45 24.32 55.42
CA ARG A 419 -36.67 24.54 56.65
C ARG A 419 -36.62 23.28 57.52
N ASN A 420 -35.39 22.87 57.87
CA ASN A 420 -34.97 21.78 58.79
C ASN A 420 -34.25 20.58 58.17
N VAL A 421 -33.42 20.77 57.13
CA VAL A 421 -32.39 19.77 56.80
C VAL A 421 -31.22 19.92 57.76
N VAL A 422 -31.21 19.11 58.82
CA VAL A 422 -30.09 19.04 59.77
C VAL A 422 -29.07 18.02 59.25
N PRO A 423 -27.79 18.40 59.08
CA PRO A 423 -26.76 17.43 58.71
C PRO A 423 -26.63 16.34 59.78
N LEU A 424 -26.49 15.08 59.38
CA LEU A 424 -26.22 13.97 60.30
C LEU A 424 -24.75 14.04 60.70
N LEU A 425 -24.50 14.42 61.95
CA LEU A 425 -23.16 14.60 62.55
C LEU A 425 -22.82 13.47 63.54
N GLY A 426 -21.55 13.37 63.95
CA GLY A 426 -21.08 12.52 65.04
C GLY A 426 -20.20 11.34 64.60
N SER A 427 -20.66 10.48 63.69
CA SER A 427 -19.84 9.37 63.16
C SER A 427 -19.30 9.67 61.77
N LYS A 428 -18.10 9.14 61.45
CA LYS A 428 -17.43 9.35 60.16
C LYS A 428 -18.34 9.04 58.96
N ASP A 429 -19.14 7.97 59.05
CA ASP A 429 -20.08 7.57 57.99
C ASP A 429 -21.26 8.53 57.84
N LYS A 430 -21.79 9.06 58.96
CA LYS A 430 -22.87 10.04 58.95
C LYS A 430 -22.42 11.37 58.35
N VAL A 431 -21.22 11.82 58.71
CA VAL A 431 -20.60 13.04 58.14
C VAL A 431 -20.36 12.87 56.64
N LYS A 432 -19.81 11.72 56.21
CA LYS A 432 -19.60 11.40 54.79
C LYS A 432 -20.91 11.39 53.99
N ALA A 433 -21.98 10.84 54.54
CA ALA A 433 -23.30 10.86 53.91
C ALA A 433 -23.88 12.29 53.80
N SER A 434 -23.70 13.10 54.84
CA SER A 434 -24.15 14.51 54.86
C SER A 434 -23.38 15.38 53.87
N LEU A 435 -22.07 15.18 53.72
CA LEU A 435 -21.25 15.85 52.70
C LEU A 435 -21.72 15.52 51.27
N LYS A 436 -22.00 14.23 50.98
CA LYS A 436 -22.54 13.82 49.68
C LYS A 436 -23.90 14.46 49.39
N LYS A 437 -24.77 14.55 50.40
CA LYS A 437 -26.08 15.20 50.27
C LYS A 437 -25.95 16.71 50.04
N ALA A 438 -25.04 17.36 50.75
CA ALA A 438 -24.74 18.78 50.56
C ALA A 438 -24.20 19.08 49.15
N LEU A 439 -23.31 18.23 48.62
CA LEU A 439 -22.81 18.37 47.24
C LEU A 439 -23.93 18.31 46.18
N LEU A 440 -24.96 17.49 46.41
CA LEU A 440 -26.11 17.43 45.52
C LEU A 440 -27.00 18.67 45.63
N HIS A 441 -27.26 19.13 46.85
CA HIS A 441 -28.10 20.32 47.08
C HIS A 441 -27.45 21.58 46.53
N TYR A 442 -26.18 21.83 46.82
CA TYR A 442 -25.49 23.06 46.44
C TYR A 442 -24.76 22.96 45.09
N HIS A 443 -25.03 21.93 44.28
CA HIS A 443 -24.39 21.82 42.96
C HIS A 443 -24.73 23.03 42.09
N PRO A 444 -23.76 23.72 41.49
CA PRO A 444 -23.99 24.98 40.76
C PRO A 444 -24.94 24.83 39.57
N ASP A 445 -24.82 23.74 38.80
CA ASP A 445 -25.71 23.47 37.65
C ASP A 445 -27.19 23.33 38.03
N ASN A 446 -27.49 22.87 39.25
CA ASN A 446 -28.87 22.71 39.73
C ASN A 446 -29.44 24.02 40.32
N ASN A 447 -28.57 25.02 40.52
CA ASN A 447 -28.86 26.24 41.26
C ASN A 447 -28.89 27.51 40.39
N VAL A 448 -28.72 27.38 39.07
CA VAL A 448 -28.73 28.50 38.10
C VAL A 448 -30.01 29.35 38.19
N LYS A 449 -31.15 28.74 38.51
CA LYS A 449 -32.46 29.42 38.63
C LYS A 449 -32.55 30.45 39.76
N HIS A 450 -31.63 30.42 40.73
CA HIS A 450 -31.62 31.32 41.88
C HIS A 450 -30.72 32.55 41.69
N GLY A 451 -30.21 32.74 40.47
CA GLY A 451 -29.39 33.89 40.08
C GLY A 451 -27.87 33.62 40.14
N GLU A 452 -27.11 34.49 39.45
CA GLU A 452 -25.66 34.32 39.27
C GLU A 452 -24.90 34.36 40.60
N ASP A 453 -25.30 35.22 41.54
CA ASP A 453 -24.65 35.31 42.85
C ASP A 453 -24.84 34.01 43.65
N TRP A 454 -26.05 33.45 43.67
CA TRP A 454 -26.30 32.18 44.35
C TRP A 454 -25.55 31.03 43.69
N LYS A 455 -25.49 31.01 42.35
CA LYS A 455 -24.71 30.02 41.60
C LYS A 455 -23.22 30.09 41.96
N VAL A 456 -22.60 31.27 41.92
CA VAL A 456 -21.19 31.47 42.30
C VAL A 456 -20.97 31.09 43.77
N PHE A 457 -21.89 31.43 44.66
CA PHE A 457 -21.81 31.05 46.06
C PHE A 457 -21.87 29.52 46.27
N CYS A 458 -22.76 28.85 45.53
CA CYS A 458 -22.83 27.39 45.45
C CYS A 458 -21.52 26.77 44.94
N GLU A 459 -20.85 27.38 43.95
CA GLU A 459 -19.53 26.93 43.48
C GLU A 459 -18.50 26.94 44.62
N GLU A 460 -18.45 28.02 45.42
CA GLU A 460 -17.55 28.13 46.57
C GLU A 460 -17.89 27.12 47.68
N ILE A 461 -19.18 26.93 48.00
CA ILE A 461 -19.63 25.88 48.94
C ILE A 461 -19.15 24.51 48.43
N CYS A 462 -19.37 24.19 47.16
CA CYS A 462 -18.99 22.92 46.55
C CYS A 462 -17.47 22.69 46.52
N LYS A 463 -16.65 23.73 46.32
CA LYS A 463 -15.18 23.62 46.41
C LYS A 463 -14.75 23.10 47.79
N HIS A 464 -15.27 23.70 48.86
CA HIS A 464 -14.98 23.25 50.22
C HIS A 464 -15.56 21.86 50.53
N LEU A 465 -16.80 21.59 50.12
CA LEU A 465 -17.42 20.27 50.33
C LEU A 465 -16.61 19.15 49.64
N ASN A 466 -16.13 19.38 48.42
CA ASN A 466 -15.32 18.41 47.68
C ASN A 466 -13.97 18.15 48.34
N TYR A 467 -13.28 19.22 48.78
CA TYR A 467 -12.01 19.10 49.50
C TYR A 467 -12.18 18.32 50.81
N ILE A 468 -13.19 18.67 51.61
CA ILE A 468 -13.50 17.99 52.87
C ILE A 468 -13.90 16.53 52.60
N TYR A 469 -14.73 16.26 51.60
CA TYR A 469 -15.16 14.90 51.25
C TYR A 469 -14.00 14.00 50.81
N ALA A 470 -13.01 14.53 50.10
CA ALA A 470 -11.82 13.79 49.70
C ALA A 470 -11.02 13.26 50.90
N MET A 471 -11.03 13.96 52.04
CA MET A 471 -10.39 13.50 53.29
C MET A 471 -11.15 12.34 53.98
N TYR A 472 -12.35 12.02 53.51
CA TYR A 472 -13.20 10.91 54.00
C TYR A 472 -13.31 9.75 53.00
N LYS A 473 -12.63 9.85 51.83
CA LYS A 473 -12.36 8.68 50.98
C LYS A 473 -11.40 7.76 51.71
#